data_AF-A0A0R3Q3W3-F1
#
_entry.id   AF-A0A0R3Q3W3-F1
#
_cell.length_a   1.000
_cell.length_b   1.000
_cell.length_c   1.000
_cell.angle_alpha   90.00
_cell.angle_beta   90.00
_cell.angle_gamma   90.00
#
_symmetry.space_group_name_H-M   'P 1'
#
loop_
_entity.id
_entity.type
_entity.pdbx_description
1 polymer ?
#
loop_
_entity_poly.entity_id
_entity_poly.type
_entity_poly.pdbx_seq_one_letter_code
_entity_poly.pdbx_strand_id
1 'polypeptide(L)'
;MQILIELEELIKDLLLLLSFNMTDALKICEIAADLKDELERFRFSRKRSTNALILKIDPVKQLIILDQKLEDCDPDMICDELPVQQPRYIVISYERVHDDGRLSYPLSLVFYSPSGLFDL
;
A
#
# COMPACT_ATOMS: atom_id res chain seq x y z
N MET A 1 6.92 21.84 0.80
CA MET A 1 8.07 21.33 0.03
C MET A 1 8.67 20.08 0.67
N GLN A 2 8.83 20.03 2.00
CA GLN A 2 9.27 18.84 2.77
C GLN A 2 8.43 17.57 2.53
N ILE A 3 7.10 17.68 2.52
CA ILE A 3 6.15 16.54 2.41
C ILE A 3 6.13 15.92 0.99
N LEU A 4 6.51 16.69 -0.03
CA LEU A 4 6.61 16.17 -1.40
C LEU A 4 7.86 15.29 -1.54
N ILE A 5 8.94 15.68 -0.88
CA ILE A 5 10.21 14.94 -0.80
C ILE A 5 10.01 13.62 -0.05
N GLU A 6 9.33 13.63 1.10
CA GLU A 6 9.07 12.41 1.89
C GLU A 6 8.31 11.35 1.09
N LEU A 7 7.41 11.72 0.17
CA LEU A 7 6.67 10.74 -0.62
C LEU A 7 7.42 10.29 -1.87
N GLU A 8 8.28 11.14 -2.45
CA GLU A 8 9.26 10.67 -3.45
C GLU A 8 10.25 9.71 -2.81
N GLU A 9 10.67 9.95 -1.57
CA GLU A 9 11.52 9.05 -0.79
C GLU A 9 10.79 7.76 -0.44
N LEU A 10 9.52 7.81 -0.04
CA LEU A 10 8.72 6.61 0.24
C LEU A 10 8.47 5.77 -1.03
N ILE A 11 8.30 6.42 -2.19
CA ILE A 11 8.26 5.75 -3.51
C ILE A 11 9.63 5.16 -3.87
N LYS A 12 10.73 5.87 -3.60
CA LYS A 12 12.09 5.39 -3.82
C LYS A 12 12.45 4.23 -2.90
N ASP A 13 12.05 4.27 -1.64
CA ASP A 13 12.26 3.21 -0.66
C ASP A 13 11.43 1.98 -1.00
N LEU A 14 10.19 2.16 -1.49
CA LEU A 14 9.42 1.08 -2.09
C LEU A 14 10.13 0.47 -3.31
N LEU A 15 10.69 1.30 -4.19
CA LEU A 15 11.51 0.86 -5.33
C LEU A 15 12.82 0.19 -4.90
N LEU A 16 13.41 0.60 -3.78
CA LEU A 16 14.68 0.09 -3.26
C LEU A 16 14.49 -1.23 -2.51
N LEU A 17 13.38 -1.39 -1.78
CA LEU A 17 12.98 -2.65 -1.16
C LEU A 17 12.65 -3.73 -2.21
N LEU A 18 12.18 -3.33 -3.39
CA LEU A 18 12.03 -4.22 -4.56
C LEU A 18 13.38 -4.63 -5.20
N SER A 19 14.51 -4.05 -4.77
CA SER A 19 15.85 -4.26 -5.35
C SER A 19 16.82 -5.09 -4.50
N PHE A 20 16.42 -5.56 -3.31
CA PHE A 20 17.29 -6.36 -2.45
C PHE A 20 17.33 -7.84 -2.90
N ASN A 21 18.47 -8.25 -3.47
CA ASN A 21 18.72 -9.53 -4.14
C ASN A 21 18.93 -10.72 -3.19
N MET A 22 18.17 -11.80 -3.40
CA MET A 22 18.65 -13.19 -3.39
C MET A 22 18.09 -13.90 -4.62
N THR A 23 18.94 -14.70 -5.27
CA THR A 23 18.89 -15.15 -6.67
C THR A 23 17.65 -15.96 -7.09
N ASP A 24 16.80 -15.34 -7.91
CA ASP A 24 16.37 -15.74 -9.26
C ASP A 24 15.74 -14.48 -9.88
N ALA A 25 15.89 -14.24 -11.19
CA ALA A 25 15.64 -12.96 -11.86
C ALA A 25 14.47 -12.13 -11.28
N LEU A 26 14.77 -11.11 -10.46
CA LEU A 26 13.80 -10.17 -9.90
C LEU A 26 13.05 -9.48 -11.04
N LYS A 27 11.78 -9.86 -11.25
CA LYS A 27 10.88 -9.17 -12.18
C LYS A 27 10.17 -8.06 -11.45
N ILE A 28 10.55 -6.83 -11.76
CA ILE A 28 9.86 -5.63 -11.27
C ILE A 28 8.56 -5.50 -12.06
N CYS A 29 7.42 -5.46 -11.35
CA CYS A 29 6.11 -5.19 -11.95
C CYS A 29 5.91 -3.68 -12.11
N GLU A 30 5.29 -3.26 -13.21
CA GLU A 30 4.93 -1.84 -13.40
C GLU A 30 3.64 -1.50 -12.67
N ILE A 31 3.44 -0.23 -12.30
CA ILE A 31 2.18 0.23 -11.70
C ILE A 31 1.21 0.56 -12.82
N ALA A 32 0.01 -0.02 -12.81
CA ALA A 32 -1.03 0.26 -13.78
C ALA A 32 -1.42 1.75 -13.77
N ALA A 33 -1.74 2.31 -14.94
CA ALA A 33 -1.99 3.75 -15.09
C ALA A 33 -3.20 4.22 -14.26
N ASP A 34 -4.28 3.44 -14.26
CA ASP A 34 -5.47 3.68 -13.43
C ASP A 34 -5.15 3.64 -11.93
N LEU A 35 -4.24 2.75 -11.51
CA LEU A 35 -3.77 2.70 -10.13
C LEU A 35 -2.93 3.94 -9.77
N LYS A 36 -2.10 4.47 -10.69
CA LYS A 36 -1.36 5.73 -10.44
C LYS A 36 -2.31 6.89 -10.17
N ASP A 37 -3.35 7.03 -10.99
CA ASP A 37 -4.37 8.07 -10.82
C ASP A 37 -5.10 7.91 -9.48
N GLU A 38 -5.42 6.68 -9.07
CA GLU A 38 -6.09 6.42 -7.80
C GLU A 38 -5.17 6.67 -6.59
N LEU A 39 -3.88 6.31 -6.66
CA LEU A 39 -2.89 6.63 -5.63
C LEU A 39 -2.72 8.13 -5.45
N GLU A 40 -2.72 8.90 -6.55
CA GLU A 40 -2.64 10.36 -6.50
C GLU A 40 -3.89 10.95 -5.84
N ARG A 41 -5.09 10.51 -6.24
CA ARG A 41 -6.36 10.92 -5.60
C ARG A 41 -6.38 10.58 -4.13
N PHE A 42 -5.89 9.39 -3.77
CA PHE A 42 -5.86 8.92 -2.40
C PHE A 42 -4.92 9.77 -1.54
N ARG A 43 -3.70 10.06 -2.04
CA ARG A 43 -2.72 10.93 -1.37
C ARG A 43 -3.27 12.32 -1.09
N PHE A 44 -3.98 12.91 -2.06
CA PHE A 44 -4.49 14.28 -1.95
C PHE A 44 -5.92 14.37 -1.40
N SER A 45 -6.50 13.24 -1.02
CA SER A 45 -7.81 13.17 -0.39
C SER A 45 -7.85 13.97 0.90
N ARG A 46 -8.96 14.69 1.13
CA ARG A 46 -9.21 15.45 2.38
C ARG A 46 -10.17 14.71 3.32
N LYS A 47 -10.39 13.42 3.10
CA LYS A 47 -11.25 12.59 3.96
C LYS A 47 -10.70 12.57 5.38
N ARG A 48 -11.60 12.65 6.35
CA ARG A 48 -11.31 12.61 7.78
C ARG A 48 -11.80 11.29 8.38
N SER A 49 -11.31 10.21 7.81
CA SER A 49 -11.58 8.84 8.23
C SER A 49 -10.39 7.99 7.84
N THR A 50 -10.27 6.82 8.46
CA THR A 50 -9.32 5.81 7.99
C THR A 50 -9.81 5.23 6.66
N ASN A 51 -8.94 5.19 5.66
CA ASN A 51 -9.22 4.63 4.34
C ASN A 51 -8.04 3.76 3.90
N ALA A 52 -8.28 2.79 3.03
CA ALA A 52 -7.22 1.92 2.52
C ALA A 52 -7.41 1.55 1.04
N LEU A 53 -6.30 1.36 0.34
CA LEU A 53 -6.24 0.70 -0.96
C LEU A 53 -5.48 -0.61 -0.80
N ILE A 54 -6.15 -1.73 -1.08
CA ILE A 54 -5.54 -3.05 -1.15
C ILE A 54 -5.12 -3.27 -2.60
N LEU A 55 -3.84 -3.57 -2.81
CA LEU A 55 -3.21 -3.75 -4.12
C LEU A 55 -2.70 -5.18 -4.25
N LYS A 56 -2.73 -5.68 -5.49
CA LYS A 56 -2.20 -6.99 -5.84
C LYS A 56 -1.33 -6.92 -7.08
N ILE A 57 -0.52 -7.97 -7.27
CA ILE A 57 0.21 -8.20 -8.51
C ILE A 57 -0.67 -9.04 -9.43
N ASP A 58 -0.85 -8.60 -10.67
CA ASP A 58 -1.32 -9.42 -11.78
C ASP A 58 -0.08 -10.10 -12.41
N PRO A 59 0.15 -11.41 -12.14
CA PRO A 59 1.34 -12.10 -12.63
C PRO A 59 1.32 -12.31 -14.15
N VAL A 60 0.14 -12.25 -14.79
CA VAL A 60 0.03 -12.40 -16.24
C VAL A 60 0.47 -11.12 -16.93
N LYS A 61 0.00 -9.98 -16.42
CA LYS A 61 0.34 -8.66 -16.98
C LYS A 61 1.63 -8.07 -16.44
N GLN A 62 2.17 -8.62 -15.36
CA GLN A 62 3.31 -8.06 -14.61
C GLN A 62 3.01 -6.63 -14.14
N LEU A 63 1.78 -6.40 -13.65
CA LEU A 63 1.32 -5.11 -13.17
C LEU A 63 0.89 -5.15 -11.71
N ILE A 64 1.17 -4.09 -10.97
CA ILE A 64 0.49 -3.78 -9.72
C ILE A 64 -0.83 -3.11 -10.07
N ILE A 65 -1.93 -3.67 -9.55
CA ILE A 65 -3.30 -3.21 -9.79
C ILE A 65 -4.04 -3.03 -8.46
N LEU A 66 -5.09 -2.22 -8.49
CA LEU A 66 -6.03 -2.10 -7.38
C LEU A 66 -6.82 -3.41 -7.25
N ASP A 67 -6.83 -3.99 -6.04
CA ASP A 67 -7.70 -5.12 -5.70
C ASP A 67 -9.00 -4.60 -5.10
N GLN A 68 -8.89 -3.75 -4.09
CA GLN A 68 -10.04 -3.21 -3.36
C GLN A 68 -9.74 -1.83 -2.78
N LYS A 69 -10.80 -1.04 -2.61
CA LYS A 69 -10.77 0.25 -1.93
C LYS A 69 -11.73 0.20 -0.76
N LEU A 70 -11.22 0.53 0.42
CA LEU A 70 -11.98 0.60 1.67
C LEU A 70 -12.05 2.05 2.12
N GLU A 71 -13.26 2.48 2.45
CA GLU A 71 -13.52 3.84 2.92
C GLU A 71 -14.19 3.79 4.28
N ASP A 72 -13.77 4.68 5.19
CA ASP A 72 -14.28 4.73 6.56
C ASP A 72 -14.20 3.36 7.27
N CYS A 73 -13.02 2.75 7.20
CA CYS A 73 -12.74 1.41 7.71
C CYS A 73 -11.87 1.46 8.97
N ASP A 74 -11.94 0.42 9.79
CA ASP A 74 -11.00 0.20 10.89
C ASP A 74 -9.97 -0.91 10.53
N PRO A 75 -8.96 -1.16 11.36
CA PRO A 75 -7.97 -2.21 11.08
C PRO A 75 -8.57 -3.62 10.95
N ASP A 76 -9.65 -3.94 11.67
CA ASP A 76 -10.27 -5.26 11.64
C ASP A 76 -10.96 -5.49 10.30
N MET A 77 -11.69 -4.48 9.80
CA MET A 77 -12.28 -4.50 8.46
C MET A 77 -11.23 -4.68 7.36
N ILE A 78 -10.06 -4.06 7.51
CA ILE A 78 -8.95 -4.26 6.54
C ILE A 78 -8.47 -5.72 6.61
N CYS A 79 -8.33 -6.29 7.81
CA CYS A 79 -7.87 -7.67 7.98
C CYS A 79 -8.85 -8.69 7.38
N ASP A 80 -10.17 -8.47 7.55
CA ASP A 80 -11.21 -9.36 7.05
C ASP A 80 -11.22 -9.48 5.51
N GLU A 81 -10.76 -8.43 4.83
CA GLU A 81 -10.66 -8.40 3.36
C GLU A 81 -9.35 -9.01 2.82
N LEU A 82 -8.37 -9.29 3.70
CA LEU A 82 -7.08 -9.84 3.26
C LEU A 82 -7.18 -11.35 2.99
N PRO A 83 -6.61 -11.83 1.86
CA PRO A 83 -6.60 -13.24 1.56
C PRO A 83 -5.67 -14.02 2.50
N VAL A 84 -6.03 -15.27 2.80
CA VAL A 84 -5.25 -16.13 3.71
C VAL A 84 -3.96 -16.66 3.06
N GLN A 85 -3.89 -16.73 1.73
CA GLN A 85 -2.81 -17.45 1.03
C GLN A 85 -2.00 -16.58 0.05
N GLN A 86 -2.38 -15.31 -0.13
CA GLN A 86 -1.74 -14.46 -1.13
C GLN A 86 -1.25 -13.15 -0.49
N PRO A 87 -0.07 -12.65 -0.88
CA PRO A 87 0.38 -11.37 -0.38
C PRO A 87 -0.46 -10.23 -0.95
N ARG A 88 -0.49 -9.12 -0.22
CA ARG A 88 -1.10 -7.85 -0.61
C ARG A 88 -0.24 -6.68 -0.18
N TYR A 89 -0.26 -5.61 -0.97
CA TYR A 89 0.22 -4.31 -0.53
C TYR A 89 -0.98 -3.48 -0.11
N ILE A 90 -0.86 -2.72 0.98
CA ILE A 90 -1.95 -1.92 1.53
C ILE A 90 -1.45 -0.49 1.67
N VAL A 91 -2.05 0.43 0.94
CA VAL A 91 -1.83 1.87 1.14
C VAL A 91 -2.91 2.37 2.06
N ILE A 92 -2.56 2.71 3.30
CA ILE A 92 -3.50 3.13 4.34
C ILE A 92 -3.28 4.60 4.69
N SER A 93 -4.38 5.35 4.77
CA SER A 93 -4.42 6.66 5.43
C SER A 93 -5.23 6.47 6.70
N TYR A 94 -4.56 6.42 7.86
CA TYR A 94 -5.21 6.08 9.12
C TYR A 94 -5.33 7.30 10.03
N GLU A 95 -6.43 7.37 10.77
CA GLU A 95 -6.60 8.39 11.80
C GLU A 95 -5.58 8.18 12.93
N ARG A 96 -4.79 9.22 13.21
CA ARG A 96 -3.83 9.24 14.31
C ARG A 96 -4.06 10.46 15.19
N VAL A 97 -4.46 10.21 16.43
CA VAL A 97 -4.49 11.19 17.51
C VAL A 97 -3.11 11.22 18.17
N HIS A 98 -2.49 12.41 18.20
CA HIS A 98 -1.22 12.63 18.89
C HIS A 98 -1.46 12.93 20.38
N ASP A 99 -0.42 12.78 21.20
CA ASP A 99 -0.50 12.99 22.65
C ASP A 99 -0.91 14.44 23.02
N ASP A 100 -0.69 15.40 22.13
CA ASP A 100 -1.09 16.81 22.28
C ASP A 100 -2.52 17.11 21.77
N GLY A 101 -3.27 16.09 21.37
CA GLY A 101 -4.65 16.18 20.88
C GLY A 101 -4.76 16.55 19.40
N ARG A 102 -3.65 16.70 18.67
CA ARG A 102 -3.72 16.92 17.21
C ARG A 102 -4.19 15.67 16.50
N LEU A 103 -4.97 15.87 15.44
CA LEU A 103 -5.43 14.82 14.55
C LEU A 103 -4.65 14.86 13.24
N SER A 104 -4.16 13.72 12.78
CA SER A 104 -3.48 13.58 11.49
C SER A 104 -3.91 12.32 10.78
N TYR A 105 -3.69 12.28 9.47
CA TYR A 105 -3.97 11.13 8.61
C TYR A 105 -2.71 10.76 7.83
N PRO A 106 -1.67 10.21 8.49
CA PRO A 106 -0.46 9.77 7.81
C PRO A 106 -0.76 8.68 6.79
N LEU A 107 -0.08 8.77 5.65
CA LEU A 107 -0.08 7.72 4.64
C LEU A 107 0.97 6.67 4.99
N SER A 108 0.62 5.39 4.93
CA SER A 108 1.54 4.28 5.17
C SER A 108 1.34 3.21 4.12
N LEU A 109 2.43 2.53 3.78
CA LEU A 109 2.42 1.36 2.91
C LEU A 109 2.76 0.14 3.75
N VAL A 110 1.87 -0.83 3.77
CA VAL A 110 2.02 -2.09 4.51
C VAL A 110 2.13 -3.22 3.51
N PHE A 111 3.14 -4.08 3.69
CA PHE A 111 3.23 -5.34 2.97
C PHE A 111 2.67 -6.45 3.86
N TYR A 112 1.54 -7.01 3.47
CA TYR A 112 0.95 -8.18 4.11
C TYR A 112 1.39 -9.43 3.35
N SER A 113 2.07 -10.33 4.07
CA SER A 113 2.51 -11.62 3.57
C SER A 113 2.05 -12.71 4.54
N PRO A 114 0.96 -13.43 4.26
CA PRO A 114 0.50 -14.50 5.13
C PRO A 114 1.56 -15.62 5.23
N SER A 115 1.61 -16.29 6.38
CA SER A 115 2.43 -17.48 6.60
C SER A 115 1.97 -18.62 5.69
N GLY A 116 2.91 -19.40 5.13
CA GLY A 116 2.62 -20.51 4.22
C GLY A 116 2.83 -20.22 2.71
N LEU A 117 3.24 -19.00 2.35
CA LEU A 117 3.56 -18.67 0.95
C LEU A 117 4.79 -19.43 0.40
N PHE A 118 5.70 -19.85 1.27
CA PHE A 118 6.98 -20.50 0.92
C PHE A 118 7.10 -21.95 1.42
N ASP A 119 6.04 -22.56 1.95
CA ASP A 119 6.06 -23.92 2.53
C ASP A 119 5.70 -25.04 1.52
N LEU A 120 5.86 -24.78 0.22
CA LEU A 120 5.67 -25.78 -0.86
C LEU A 120 6.83 -25.77 -1.86
#